data_AF-A0A5C8IZJ9-F1
#
_entry.id   AF-A0A5C8IZJ9-F1
#
_cell.length_a   1.000
_cell.length_b   1.000
_cell.length_c   1.000
_cell.angle_alpha   90.00
_cell.angle_beta   90.00
_cell.angle_gamma   90.00
#
_symmetry.space_group_name_H-M   'P 1'
#
loop_
_entity.id
_entity.type
_entity.pdbx_description
1 polymer ?
#
loop_
_entity_poly.entity_id
_entity_poly.type
_entity_poly.pdbx_seq_one_letter_code
_entity_poly.pdbx_strand_id
1 'polypeptide(L)'
;MHPDQKAPLKHFFQILLLLLLLGNFLPLQAQYRPDEDLGELFEAVQLLPVFPDSKTFVDCVPRMAPAAIVQVYQKERTKPNFDLKAFVQRYFEMPPTPATNFSSDTSLAVADHIEKLWPVLTRQPGTDGGSLLPLPYPYIVPGGRFREIYYWDSYFTMLGLQASGKTELIQHMVDNFTHLINTTGHIPNGNRSYYVTRSQPPFYALMLRVLAQQKGRQVLRQYAPALLKEYQYWMEGANTLTAANPAHRRVVRLPDGSILNRYWDDKPAPRPEAYKEDVMLAKGASNRSPEDVYLNLKAAAESGWDFSSRWFADGENLATIQTTQLVPVDLNALLYHMELTLADMAGLEGKGQQKRLFRQKANARKKALLAYCWNPAEAFFFDYNFVKGSTTDIPVLAAVFPLYFCMATKKQAAAVATRLQADFV
;
A
#
# COMPACT_ATOMS: atom_id res chain seq x y z
N MET A 1 -22.43 -17.76 75.41
CA MET A 1 -22.06 -18.71 74.34
C MET A 1 -23.35 -19.01 73.59
N HIS A 2 -23.64 -18.63 72.36
CA HIS A 2 -22.90 -18.21 71.17
C HIS A 2 -23.83 -17.30 70.34
N PRO A 3 -23.37 -16.20 69.72
CA PRO A 3 -24.03 -15.65 68.55
C PRO A 3 -23.21 -15.93 67.28
N ASP A 4 -23.90 -16.48 66.29
CA ASP A 4 -23.72 -16.37 64.84
C ASP A 4 -22.33 -16.02 64.27
N GLN A 5 -21.64 -17.05 63.75
CA GLN A 5 -20.62 -16.90 62.72
C GLN A 5 -21.27 -16.86 61.33
N LYS A 6 -21.49 -15.65 60.79
CA LYS A 6 -21.62 -15.44 59.34
C LYS A 6 -20.21 -15.30 58.73
N ALA A 7 -19.94 -16.12 57.72
CA ALA A 7 -18.68 -16.22 56.98
C ALA A 7 -18.23 -14.91 56.29
N PRO A 8 -16.92 -14.76 55.96
CA PRO A 8 -16.35 -13.53 55.43
C PRO A 8 -16.49 -13.45 53.90
N LEU A 9 -17.67 -13.07 53.40
CA LEU A 9 -17.90 -12.93 51.95
C LEU A 9 -17.23 -11.67 51.34
N LYS A 10 -16.72 -10.74 52.15
CA LYS A 10 -16.10 -9.50 51.68
C LYS A 10 -14.64 -9.63 51.22
N HIS A 11 -13.90 -10.63 51.71
CA HIS A 11 -12.48 -10.78 51.34
C HIS A 11 -12.29 -11.60 50.04
N PHE A 12 -13.24 -12.46 49.69
CA PHE A 12 -13.20 -13.20 48.43
C PHE A 12 -13.47 -12.31 47.20
N PHE A 13 -14.31 -11.29 47.36
CA PHE A 13 -14.65 -10.36 46.28
C PHE A 13 -13.52 -9.37 45.94
N GLN A 14 -12.70 -8.98 46.92
CA GLN A 14 -11.56 -8.09 46.67
C GLN A 14 -10.37 -8.80 46.01
N ILE A 15 -10.16 -10.09 46.30
CA ILE A 15 -9.12 -10.90 45.63
C ILE A 15 -9.54 -11.26 44.20
N LEU A 16 -10.84 -11.53 43.96
CA LEU A 16 -11.35 -11.77 42.61
C LEU A 16 -11.31 -10.50 41.73
N LEU A 17 -11.50 -9.31 42.31
CA LEU A 17 -11.40 -8.04 41.58
C LEU A 17 -9.94 -7.68 41.22
N LEU A 18 -8.96 -8.04 42.06
CA LEU A 18 -7.53 -7.90 41.74
C LEU A 18 -7.06 -8.91 40.69
N LEU A 19 -7.62 -10.13 40.68
CA LEU A 19 -7.34 -11.14 39.64
C LEU A 19 -8.03 -10.83 38.30
N LEU A 20 -9.15 -10.10 38.30
CA LEU A 20 -9.80 -9.60 37.08
C LEU A 20 -9.11 -8.34 36.50
N LEU A 21 -8.36 -7.59 37.31
CA LEU A 21 -7.48 -6.50 36.85
C LEU A 21 -6.10 -6.99 36.35
N LEU A 22 -5.78 -8.26 36.58
CA LEU A 22 -4.66 -9.00 35.98
C LEU A 22 -5.11 -9.86 34.79
N GLY A 23 -6.27 -9.53 34.20
CA GLY A 23 -6.75 -10.13 32.96
C GLY A 23 -5.79 -9.84 31.81
N ASN A 24 -4.90 -10.79 31.53
CA ASN A 24 -4.18 -10.96 30.26
C ASN A 24 -3.72 -9.66 29.59
N PHE A 25 -2.77 -8.95 30.20
CA PHE A 25 -1.73 -8.34 29.39
C PHE A 25 -0.86 -9.47 28.83
N LEU A 26 -1.41 -10.23 27.87
CA LEU A 26 -0.55 -10.79 26.84
C LEU A 26 0.17 -9.56 26.27
N PRO A 27 1.50 -9.47 26.33
CA PRO A 27 2.19 -8.44 25.58
C PRO A 27 1.68 -8.60 24.16
N LEU A 28 1.06 -7.56 23.61
CA LEU A 28 0.71 -7.51 22.20
C LEU A 28 2.01 -7.84 21.49
N GLN A 29 2.14 -9.07 20.97
CA GLN A 29 3.39 -9.49 20.35
C GLN A 29 3.61 -8.49 19.23
N ALA A 30 4.69 -7.71 19.33
CA ALA A 30 4.97 -6.68 18.36
C ALA A 30 5.01 -7.36 16.98
N GLN A 31 4.33 -6.74 16.00
CA GLN A 31 4.29 -7.26 14.65
C GLN A 31 5.71 -7.50 14.15
N TYR A 32 6.02 -8.74 13.75
CA TYR A 32 7.35 -9.12 13.28
C TYR A 32 7.73 -8.31 12.03
N ARG A 33 8.91 -7.69 12.08
CA ARG A 33 9.54 -6.87 11.03
C ARG A 33 10.89 -7.48 10.67
N PRO A 34 10.99 -8.22 9.56
CA PRO A 34 12.18 -9.01 9.24
C PRO A 34 13.50 -8.24 9.26
N ASP A 35 13.52 -7.03 8.72
CA ASP A 35 14.72 -6.18 8.64
C ASP A 35 15.12 -5.57 9.99
N GLU A 36 14.14 -5.24 10.85
CA GLU A 36 14.38 -4.63 12.16
C GLU A 36 14.71 -5.69 13.23
N ASP A 37 13.97 -6.80 13.23
CA ASP A 37 14.03 -7.80 14.31
C ASP A 37 15.18 -8.81 14.16
N LEU A 38 15.74 -8.97 12.94
CA LEU A 38 16.82 -9.91 12.67
C LEU A 38 18.19 -9.26 12.45
N GLY A 39 18.25 -7.96 12.14
CA GLY A 39 19.50 -7.22 11.94
C GLY A 39 20.47 -7.91 10.98
N GLU A 40 21.72 -8.15 11.43
CA GLU A 40 22.77 -8.79 10.63
C GLU A 40 22.38 -10.16 10.04
N LEU A 41 21.50 -10.92 10.72
CA LEU A 41 21.01 -12.19 10.16
C LEU A 41 20.20 -11.94 8.89
N PHE A 42 19.36 -10.90 8.88
CA PHE A 42 18.58 -10.54 7.70
C PHE A 42 19.47 -10.12 6.53
N GLU A 43 20.44 -9.23 6.78
CA GLU A 43 21.38 -8.79 5.75
C GLU A 43 22.17 -9.95 5.18
N ALA A 44 22.67 -10.86 6.04
CA ALA A 44 23.42 -12.03 5.60
C ALA A 44 22.56 -12.94 4.71
N VAL A 45 21.31 -13.21 5.09
CA VAL A 45 20.41 -14.07 4.30
C VAL A 45 20.04 -13.43 2.97
N GLN A 46 19.85 -12.11 2.93
CA GLN A 46 19.48 -11.41 1.69
C GLN A 46 20.65 -11.23 0.73
N LEU A 47 21.85 -10.94 1.23
CA LEU A 47 23.01 -10.67 0.38
C LEU A 47 23.71 -11.95 -0.09
N LEU A 48 23.62 -13.04 0.68
CA LEU A 48 24.09 -14.35 0.27
C LEU A 48 23.01 -15.09 -0.53
N PRO A 49 23.38 -15.99 -1.47
CA PRO A 49 22.41 -16.69 -2.33
C PRO A 49 21.67 -17.83 -1.59
N VAL A 50 21.05 -17.54 -0.45
CA VAL A 50 20.25 -18.51 0.33
C VAL A 50 18.98 -18.90 -0.43
N PHE A 51 18.31 -17.90 -1.02
CA PHE A 51 17.11 -18.06 -1.83
C PHE A 51 17.26 -17.33 -3.17
N PRO A 52 16.58 -17.80 -4.24
CA PRO A 52 16.62 -17.16 -5.54
C PRO A 52 15.81 -15.85 -5.63
N ASP A 53 14.78 -15.68 -4.78
CA ASP A 53 13.94 -14.48 -4.70
C ASP A 53 14.04 -13.89 -3.28
N SER A 54 14.46 -12.62 -3.18
CA SER A 54 14.58 -11.87 -1.93
C SER A 54 13.27 -11.75 -1.14
N LYS A 55 12.11 -11.90 -1.78
CA LYS A 55 10.81 -11.93 -1.09
C LYS A 55 10.63 -13.21 -0.26
N THR A 56 11.34 -14.30 -0.58
CA THR A 56 11.15 -15.58 0.10
C THR A 56 11.43 -15.46 1.60
N PHE A 57 12.53 -14.80 1.98
CA PHE A 57 12.93 -14.74 3.39
C PHE A 57 12.06 -13.81 4.23
N VAL A 58 11.63 -12.67 3.69
CA VAL A 58 10.72 -11.76 4.40
C VAL A 58 9.32 -12.33 4.62
N ASP A 59 8.94 -13.34 3.84
CA ASP A 59 7.68 -14.06 4.00
C ASP A 59 7.82 -15.27 4.94
N CYS A 60 9.02 -15.59 5.42
CA CYS A 60 9.24 -16.69 6.35
C CYS A 60 8.72 -16.36 7.74
N VAL A 61 8.20 -17.38 8.43
CA VAL A 61 7.71 -17.26 9.82
C VAL A 61 8.80 -17.73 10.78
N PRO A 62 9.22 -16.94 11.77
CA PRO A 62 10.18 -17.39 12.77
C PRO A 62 9.56 -18.47 13.68
N ARG A 63 10.25 -19.60 13.88
CA ARG A 63 9.77 -20.73 14.72
C ARG A 63 9.88 -20.48 16.23
N MET A 64 10.54 -19.39 16.61
CA MET A 64 10.68 -18.91 17.99
C MET A 64 10.89 -17.39 17.97
N ALA A 65 10.98 -16.75 19.14
CA ALA A 65 11.18 -15.30 19.20
C ALA A 65 12.40 -14.84 18.36
N PRO A 66 12.26 -13.82 17.48
CA PRO A 66 13.35 -13.36 16.61
C PRO A 66 14.66 -13.06 17.34
N ALA A 67 14.58 -12.41 18.50
CA ALA A 67 15.73 -12.13 19.35
C ALA A 67 16.49 -13.39 19.79
N ALA A 68 15.78 -14.50 20.06
CA ALA A 68 16.40 -15.78 20.40
C ALA A 68 17.11 -16.39 19.17
N ILE A 69 16.49 -16.32 17.98
CA ILE A 69 17.12 -16.77 16.73
C ILE A 69 18.41 -15.99 16.46
N VAL A 70 18.40 -14.67 16.62
CA VAL A 70 19.59 -13.81 16.46
C VAL A 70 20.70 -14.19 17.43
N GLN A 71 20.38 -14.49 18.70
CA GLN A 71 21.38 -14.95 19.67
C GLN A 71 22.01 -16.30 19.28
N VAL A 72 21.20 -17.23 18.74
CA VAL A 72 21.75 -18.50 18.23
C VAL A 72 22.63 -18.24 17.01
N TYR A 73 22.18 -17.41 16.06
CA TYR A 73 22.96 -17.05 14.88
C TYR A 73 24.33 -16.47 15.26
N GLN A 74 24.37 -15.53 16.20
CA GLN A 74 25.63 -14.92 16.67
C GLN A 74 26.61 -15.96 17.25
N LYS A 75 26.11 -17.00 17.92
CA LYS A 75 26.92 -18.09 18.49
C LYS A 75 27.35 -19.12 17.45
N GLU A 76 26.56 -19.33 16.41
CA GLU A 76 26.82 -20.37 15.39
C GLU A 76 27.59 -19.88 14.18
N ARG A 77 27.43 -18.60 13.78
CA ARG A 77 27.98 -18.05 12.52
C ARG A 77 29.50 -18.12 12.37
N THR A 78 30.23 -18.20 13.49
CA THR A 78 31.70 -18.28 13.51
C THR A 78 32.23 -19.70 13.55
N LYS A 79 31.35 -20.72 13.61
CA LYS A 79 31.78 -22.12 13.64
C LYS A 79 32.23 -22.57 12.24
N PRO A 80 33.29 -23.41 12.13
CA PRO A 80 33.85 -23.80 10.83
C PRO A 80 32.88 -24.44 9.83
N ASN A 81 31.82 -25.10 10.29
CA ASN A 81 30.83 -25.80 9.46
C ASN A 81 29.46 -25.11 9.47
N PHE A 82 29.41 -23.79 9.72
CA PHE A 82 28.16 -23.05 9.70
C PHE A 82 27.61 -22.94 8.28
N ASP A 83 26.38 -23.42 8.08
CA ASP A 83 25.62 -23.27 6.84
C ASP A 83 24.41 -22.38 7.11
N LEU A 84 24.40 -21.19 6.50
CA LEU A 84 23.34 -20.20 6.69
C LEU A 84 21.98 -20.70 6.17
N LYS A 85 21.95 -21.47 5.08
CA LYS A 85 20.71 -22.02 4.52
C LYS A 85 20.13 -23.08 5.44
N ALA A 86 20.95 -23.99 5.95
CA ALA A 86 20.54 -24.99 6.94
C ALA A 86 20.07 -24.32 8.25
N PHE A 87 20.75 -23.23 8.67
CA PHE A 87 20.31 -22.43 9.81
C PHE A 87 18.93 -21.84 9.59
N VAL A 88 18.69 -21.19 8.44
CA VAL A 88 17.38 -20.61 8.11
C VAL A 88 16.30 -21.68 8.09
N GLN A 89 16.54 -22.83 7.43
CA GLN A 89 15.57 -23.94 7.38
C GLN A 89 15.22 -24.51 8.76
N ARG A 90 16.16 -24.45 9.72
CA ARG A 90 15.94 -24.90 11.10
C ARG A 90 15.07 -23.93 11.90
N TYR A 91 15.27 -22.63 11.74
CA TYR A 91 14.65 -21.61 12.61
C TYR A 91 13.48 -20.85 11.98
N PHE A 92 13.24 -21.05 10.69
CA PHE A 92 12.15 -20.41 9.97
C PHE A 92 11.28 -21.44 9.24
N GLU A 93 9.99 -21.17 9.22
CA GLU A 93 9.04 -21.86 8.37
C GLU A 93 8.96 -21.13 7.02
N MET A 94 9.14 -21.90 5.95
CA MET A 94 9.09 -21.37 4.59
C MET A 94 7.65 -21.01 4.22
N PRO A 95 7.45 -19.94 3.45
CA PRO A 95 6.11 -19.56 3.05
C PRO A 95 5.49 -20.65 2.16
N PRO A 96 4.16 -20.88 2.26
CA PRO A 96 3.51 -21.98 1.56
C PRO A 96 3.72 -21.86 0.05
N THR A 97 3.96 -23.00 -0.60
CA THR A 97 4.07 -23.05 -2.06
C THR A 97 2.77 -22.52 -2.68
N PRO A 98 2.82 -21.69 -3.74
CA PRO A 98 1.61 -21.28 -4.45
C PRO A 98 0.78 -22.51 -4.82
N ALA A 99 -0.55 -22.42 -4.76
CA ALA A 99 -1.44 -23.56 -4.98
C ALA A 99 -1.11 -24.30 -6.29
N THR A 100 -0.38 -25.42 -6.18
CA THR A 100 0.08 -26.23 -7.32
C THR A 100 -1.02 -27.13 -7.87
N ASN A 101 -2.15 -27.23 -7.18
CA ASN A 101 -3.23 -28.16 -7.50
C ASN A 101 -4.23 -27.59 -8.51
N PHE A 102 -4.02 -26.36 -9.00
CA PHE A 102 -4.83 -25.81 -10.08
C PHE A 102 -4.17 -26.11 -11.43
N SER A 103 -4.87 -26.87 -12.27
CA SER A 103 -4.45 -27.12 -13.65
C SER A 103 -5.38 -26.35 -14.58
N SER A 104 -4.79 -25.53 -15.45
CA SER A 104 -5.54 -24.78 -16.46
C SER A 104 -6.09 -25.75 -17.51
N ASP A 105 -7.40 -25.82 -17.61
CA ASP A 105 -8.09 -26.49 -18.70
C ASP A 105 -8.33 -25.48 -19.84
N THR A 106 -7.56 -25.63 -20.92
CA THR A 106 -7.60 -24.74 -22.09
C THR A 106 -8.85 -24.93 -22.96
N SER A 107 -9.69 -25.92 -22.66
CA SER A 107 -10.99 -26.10 -23.32
C SER A 107 -12.09 -25.21 -22.74
N LEU A 108 -11.89 -24.65 -21.55
CA LEU A 108 -12.87 -23.77 -20.90
C LEU A 108 -12.92 -22.40 -21.56
N ALA A 109 -14.11 -21.79 -21.56
CA ALA A 109 -14.22 -20.37 -21.85
C ALA A 109 -13.45 -19.55 -20.80
N VAL A 110 -12.88 -18.41 -21.22
CA VAL A 110 -12.09 -17.53 -20.34
C VAL A 110 -12.86 -17.14 -19.08
N ALA A 111 -14.17 -16.87 -19.20
CA ALA A 111 -15.02 -16.53 -18.07
C ALA A 111 -15.12 -17.69 -17.05
N ASP A 112 -15.33 -18.92 -17.51
CA ASP A 112 -15.41 -20.10 -16.64
C ASP A 112 -14.08 -20.40 -15.95
N HIS A 113 -12.97 -20.17 -16.66
CA HIS A 113 -11.64 -20.26 -16.09
C HIS A 113 -11.44 -19.26 -14.94
N ILE A 114 -11.82 -18.00 -15.14
CA ILE A 114 -11.74 -16.95 -14.12
C ILE A 114 -12.62 -17.30 -12.90
N GLU A 115 -13.85 -17.77 -13.10
CA GLU A 115 -14.73 -18.20 -12.00
C GLU A 115 -14.09 -19.30 -11.14
N LYS A 116 -13.40 -20.25 -11.77
CA LYS A 116 -12.69 -21.33 -11.06
C LYS A 116 -11.45 -20.85 -10.31
N LEU A 117 -10.89 -19.69 -10.67
CA LEU A 117 -9.71 -19.13 -9.99
C LEU A 117 -10.06 -18.38 -8.70
N TRP A 118 -11.28 -17.87 -8.52
CA TRP A 118 -11.61 -17.11 -7.31
C TRP A 118 -11.34 -17.86 -6.00
N PRO A 119 -11.74 -19.14 -5.83
CA PRO A 119 -11.42 -19.90 -4.62
C PRO A 119 -9.91 -20.15 -4.46
N VAL A 120 -9.17 -20.33 -5.55
CA VAL A 120 -7.72 -20.58 -5.55
C VAL A 120 -6.95 -19.34 -5.08
N LEU A 121 -7.42 -18.16 -5.50
CA LEU A 121 -6.83 -16.87 -5.15
C LEU A 121 -7.35 -16.33 -3.82
N THR A 122 -8.37 -16.95 -3.22
CA THR A 122 -8.87 -16.55 -1.91
C THR A 122 -7.89 -16.98 -0.81
N ARG A 123 -7.66 -16.10 0.16
CA ARG A 123 -7.00 -16.38 1.43
C ARG A 123 -8.00 -16.17 2.55
N GLN A 124 -7.90 -17.03 3.57
CA GLN A 124 -8.72 -16.96 4.76
C GLN A 124 -8.06 -16.03 5.80
N PRO A 125 -8.85 -15.41 6.70
CA PRO A 125 -8.33 -14.73 7.87
C PRO A 125 -7.35 -15.61 8.65
N GLY A 126 -6.22 -15.08 9.06
CA GLY A 126 -5.25 -15.83 9.85
C GLY A 126 -4.10 -14.96 10.34
N THR A 127 -3.44 -15.45 11.40
CA THR A 127 -2.17 -14.95 11.90
C THR A 127 -1.11 -16.01 11.61
N ASP A 128 -0.09 -15.69 10.82
CA ASP A 128 1.02 -16.61 10.57
C ASP A 128 2.18 -16.41 11.56
N GLY A 129 2.13 -15.38 12.42
CA GLY A 129 3.23 -15.04 13.33
C GLY A 129 4.48 -14.51 12.61
N GLY A 130 4.41 -14.37 11.29
CA GLY A 130 5.42 -13.80 10.43
C GLY A 130 5.09 -12.36 10.06
N SER A 131 5.52 -11.96 8.87
CA SER A 131 5.35 -10.59 8.39
C SER A 131 3.92 -10.27 7.93
N LEU A 132 3.03 -11.26 7.77
CA LEU A 132 1.66 -11.04 7.31
C LEU A 132 0.84 -10.34 8.39
N LEU A 133 0.26 -9.20 8.05
CA LEU A 133 -0.66 -8.47 8.92
C LEU A 133 -2.01 -9.18 8.91
N PRO A 134 -2.60 -9.50 10.08
CA PRO A 134 -3.88 -10.18 10.14
C PRO A 134 -4.99 -9.31 9.54
N LEU A 135 -5.94 -9.96 8.86
CA LEU A 135 -7.13 -9.34 8.31
C LEU A 135 -8.38 -10.04 8.84
N PRO A 136 -9.48 -9.31 9.13
CA PRO A 136 -10.69 -9.88 9.73
C PRO A 136 -11.52 -10.77 8.79
N TYR A 137 -11.42 -10.59 7.48
CA TYR A 137 -12.26 -11.30 6.50
C TYR A 137 -11.45 -11.93 5.35
N PRO A 138 -12.01 -12.91 4.61
CA PRO A 138 -11.37 -13.47 3.43
C PRO A 138 -11.08 -12.41 2.36
N TYR A 139 -10.02 -12.60 1.59
CA TYR A 139 -9.60 -11.67 0.54
C TYR A 139 -8.97 -12.40 -0.65
N ILE A 140 -8.97 -11.74 -1.81
CA ILE A 140 -8.28 -12.23 -3.01
C ILE A 140 -6.85 -11.69 -3.04
N VAL A 141 -5.91 -12.54 -3.45
CA VAL A 141 -4.52 -12.15 -3.77
C VAL A 141 -4.26 -12.22 -5.28
N PRO A 142 -3.28 -11.47 -5.82
CA PRO A 142 -2.98 -11.51 -7.26
C PRO A 142 -2.55 -12.91 -7.76
N GLY A 143 -1.83 -13.68 -6.95
CA GLY A 143 -1.38 -15.03 -7.27
C GLY A 143 0.15 -15.16 -7.41
N GLY A 144 0.64 -16.40 -7.46
CA GLY A 144 2.08 -16.68 -7.54
C GLY A 144 2.85 -16.24 -6.30
N ARG A 145 3.90 -15.42 -6.48
CA ARG A 145 4.72 -14.89 -5.37
C ARG A 145 3.98 -13.89 -4.48
N PHE A 146 2.91 -13.28 -5.00
CA PHE A 146 2.07 -12.31 -4.31
C PHE A 146 1.03 -13.05 -3.47
N ARG A 147 1.34 -13.22 -2.18
CA ARG A 147 0.59 -14.08 -1.24
C ARG A 147 -0.22 -13.27 -0.21
N GLU A 148 -0.23 -11.95 -0.38
CA GLU A 148 -0.89 -10.95 0.44
C GLU A 148 -1.90 -10.17 -0.41
N ILE A 149 -2.85 -9.49 0.24
CA ILE A 149 -3.71 -8.53 -0.46
C ILE A 149 -2.84 -7.36 -0.92
N TYR A 150 -3.04 -6.91 -2.15
CA TYR A 150 -2.43 -5.68 -2.68
C TYR A 150 -3.51 -4.63 -2.86
N TYR A 151 -3.17 -3.38 -2.58
CA TYR A 151 -4.16 -2.31 -2.50
C TYR A 151 -4.84 -2.03 -3.85
N TRP A 152 -4.13 -1.53 -4.85
CA TRP A 152 -4.78 -1.11 -6.10
C TRP A 152 -5.29 -2.28 -6.95
N ASP A 153 -4.58 -3.42 -6.97
CA ASP A 153 -4.99 -4.67 -7.64
C ASP A 153 -6.39 -5.11 -7.21
N SER A 154 -6.69 -4.91 -5.93
CA SER A 154 -7.97 -5.30 -5.35
C SER A 154 -9.13 -4.54 -5.96
N TYR A 155 -8.96 -3.31 -6.44
CA TYR A 155 -10.04 -2.58 -7.08
C TYR A 155 -10.43 -3.25 -8.41
N PHE A 156 -9.45 -3.55 -9.26
CA PHE A 156 -9.70 -4.22 -10.53
C PHE A 156 -10.23 -5.63 -10.32
N THR A 157 -9.72 -6.33 -9.31
CA THR A 157 -10.26 -7.63 -8.86
C THR A 157 -11.73 -7.50 -8.44
N MET A 158 -12.09 -6.47 -7.66
CA MET A 158 -13.46 -6.23 -7.23
C MET A 158 -14.41 -5.93 -8.40
N LEU A 159 -13.95 -5.34 -9.50
CA LEU A 159 -14.76 -5.20 -10.72
C LEU A 159 -15.07 -6.57 -11.34
N GLY A 160 -14.10 -7.49 -11.36
CA GLY A 160 -14.32 -8.88 -11.76
C GLY A 160 -15.31 -9.59 -10.84
N LEU A 161 -15.10 -9.48 -9.52
CA LEU A 161 -16.02 -10.03 -8.52
C LEU A 161 -17.44 -9.46 -8.64
N GLN A 162 -17.58 -8.19 -9.03
CA GLN A 162 -18.87 -7.54 -9.28
C GLN A 162 -19.57 -8.19 -10.47
N ALA A 163 -18.85 -8.41 -11.58
CA ALA A 163 -19.38 -9.13 -12.74
C ALA A 163 -19.79 -10.58 -12.37
N SER A 164 -19.06 -11.22 -11.46
CA SER A 164 -19.32 -12.56 -10.91
C SER A 164 -20.39 -12.60 -9.81
N GLY A 165 -21.01 -11.47 -9.45
CA GLY A 165 -22.03 -11.39 -8.38
C GLY A 165 -21.54 -11.69 -6.96
N LYS A 166 -20.22 -11.60 -6.69
CA LYS A 166 -19.60 -11.94 -5.40
C LYS A 166 -19.63 -10.77 -4.40
N THR A 167 -20.81 -10.19 -4.18
CA THR A 167 -21.00 -8.97 -3.35
C THR A 167 -20.48 -9.09 -1.92
N GLU A 168 -20.59 -10.28 -1.31
CA GLU A 168 -20.06 -10.52 0.03
C GLU A 168 -18.53 -10.44 0.08
N LEU A 169 -17.85 -11.00 -0.91
CA LEU A 169 -16.38 -10.93 -0.98
C LEU A 169 -15.88 -9.51 -1.27
N ILE A 170 -16.60 -8.74 -2.11
CA ILE A 170 -16.36 -7.31 -2.30
C ILE A 170 -16.44 -6.57 -0.97
N GLN A 171 -17.48 -6.86 -0.17
CA GLN A 171 -17.65 -6.27 1.15
C GLN A 171 -16.50 -6.62 2.09
N HIS A 172 -16.11 -7.90 2.16
CA HIS A 172 -14.98 -8.37 2.97
C HIS A 172 -13.68 -7.65 2.63
N MET A 173 -13.38 -7.44 1.34
CA MET A 173 -12.18 -6.70 0.92
C MET A 173 -12.22 -5.23 1.37
N VAL A 174 -13.37 -4.55 1.26
CA VAL A 174 -13.55 -3.19 1.78
C VAL A 174 -13.37 -3.13 3.31
N ASP A 175 -13.92 -4.10 4.04
CA ASP A 175 -13.80 -4.16 5.50
C ASP A 175 -12.35 -4.44 5.93
N ASN A 176 -11.61 -5.25 5.17
CA ASN A 176 -10.18 -5.48 5.37
C ASN A 176 -9.35 -4.20 5.15
N PHE A 177 -9.63 -3.43 4.09
CA PHE A 177 -8.95 -2.15 3.87
C PHE A 177 -9.31 -1.11 4.94
N THR A 178 -10.57 -1.11 5.41
CA THR A 178 -10.99 -0.31 6.57
C THR A 178 -10.19 -0.67 7.81
N HIS A 179 -10.01 -1.97 8.05
CA HIS A 179 -9.21 -2.49 9.16
C HIS A 179 -7.76 -2.03 9.07
N LEU A 180 -7.14 -2.10 7.89
CA LEU A 180 -5.76 -1.63 7.67
C LEU A 180 -5.62 -0.13 7.92
N ILE A 181 -6.55 0.70 7.42
CA ILE A 181 -6.58 2.15 7.70
C ILE A 181 -6.63 2.40 9.21
N ASN A 182 -7.48 1.65 9.92
CA ASN A 182 -7.67 1.84 11.35
C ASN A 182 -6.45 1.41 12.17
N THR A 183 -5.78 0.32 11.79
CA THR A 183 -4.68 -0.29 12.55
C THR A 183 -3.30 0.22 12.16
N THR A 184 -3.08 0.61 10.90
CA THR A 184 -1.76 1.05 10.41
C THR A 184 -1.70 2.55 10.09
N GLY A 185 -2.86 3.22 9.95
CA GLY A 185 -2.95 4.65 9.62
C GLY A 185 -3.38 4.92 8.17
N HIS A 186 -3.12 3.98 7.27
CA HIS A 186 -3.42 4.03 5.83
C HIS A 186 -3.62 2.61 5.30
N ILE A 187 -3.78 2.46 3.99
CA ILE A 187 -3.72 1.13 3.36
C ILE A 187 -2.27 0.92 2.91
N PRO A 188 -1.51 -0.04 3.49
CA PRO A 188 -0.17 -0.34 3.02
C PRO A 188 -0.19 -0.94 1.61
N ASN A 189 0.96 -0.94 0.91
CA ASN A 189 1.10 -1.54 -0.43
C ASN A 189 0.46 -2.94 -0.52
N GLY A 190 0.78 -3.78 0.46
CA GLY A 190 0.02 -4.99 0.79
C GLY A 190 0.03 -5.27 2.28
N ASN A 191 -0.70 -6.28 2.76
CA ASN A 191 -0.81 -6.57 4.20
C ASN A 191 0.42 -7.29 4.78
N ARG A 192 1.62 -6.72 4.60
CA ARG A 192 2.88 -7.20 5.19
C ARG A 192 3.56 -6.10 5.99
N SER A 193 4.27 -6.47 7.06
CA SER A 193 4.93 -5.52 7.96
C SER A 193 5.97 -4.64 7.25
N TYR A 194 6.69 -5.17 6.27
CA TYR A 194 7.65 -4.42 5.46
C TYR A 194 7.00 -3.47 4.42
N TYR A 195 5.67 -3.49 4.28
CA TYR A 195 4.91 -2.56 3.44
C TYR A 195 4.30 -1.39 4.21
N VAL A 196 4.31 -1.37 5.55
CA VAL A 196 3.63 -0.31 6.33
C VAL A 196 4.25 1.08 6.15
N THR A 197 5.44 1.20 5.56
CA THR A 197 6.11 2.48 5.33
C THR A 197 5.61 3.24 4.10
N ARG A 198 4.76 2.62 3.29
CA ARG A 198 4.17 3.19 2.06
C ARG A 198 2.78 2.65 1.80
N SER A 199 2.03 3.34 0.94
CA SER A 199 0.73 2.89 0.43
C SER A 199 0.86 2.26 -0.96
N GLN A 200 -0.17 2.43 -1.79
CA GLN A 200 -0.23 2.19 -3.22
C GLN A 200 -1.19 3.25 -3.84
N PRO A 201 -1.44 3.30 -5.16
CA PRO A 201 -2.42 4.23 -5.72
C PRO A 201 -3.78 4.18 -4.98
N PRO A 202 -4.37 5.32 -4.57
CA PRO A 202 -5.47 5.31 -3.62
C PRO A 202 -6.84 4.99 -4.23
N PHE A 203 -7.08 3.70 -4.48
CA PHE A 203 -8.30 3.19 -5.10
C PHE A 203 -9.45 2.90 -4.12
N TYR A 204 -9.29 3.08 -2.81
CA TYR A 204 -10.31 2.77 -1.81
C TYR A 204 -11.61 3.55 -2.03
N ALA A 205 -11.54 4.82 -2.44
CA ALA A 205 -12.72 5.59 -2.82
C ALA A 205 -13.52 4.91 -3.96
N LEU A 206 -12.84 4.34 -4.95
CA LEU A 206 -13.44 3.61 -6.06
C LEU A 206 -14.00 2.24 -5.62
N MET A 207 -13.28 1.53 -4.75
CA MET A 207 -13.76 0.28 -4.14
C MET A 207 -15.09 0.50 -3.40
N LEU A 208 -15.21 1.61 -2.66
CA LEU A 208 -16.45 2.00 -2.01
C LEU A 208 -17.58 2.31 -3.01
N ARG A 209 -17.26 2.84 -4.20
CA ARG A 209 -18.24 3.02 -5.29
C ARG A 209 -18.75 1.69 -5.82
N VAL A 210 -17.86 0.71 -6.03
CA VAL A 210 -18.24 -0.64 -6.43
C VAL A 210 -19.19 -1.26 -5.41
N LEU A 211 -18.85 -1.19 -4.12
CA LEU A 211 -19.71 -1.70 -3.05
C LEU A 211 -21.06 -0.97 -3.00
N ALA A 212 -21.07 0.36 -3.15
CA ALA A 212 -22.30 1.17 -3.16
C ALA A 212 -23.22 0.87 -4.35
N GLN A 213 -22.67 0.46 -5.50
CA GLN A 213 -23.47 -0.02 -6.63
C GLN A 213 -24.18 -1.34 -6.31
N GLN A 214 -23.58 -2.19 -5.45
CA GLN A 214 -24.17 -3.47 -5.05
C GLN A 214 -25.16 -3.34 -3.88
N LYS A 215 -24.85 -2.53 -2.87
CA LYS A 215 -25.62 -2.43 -1.60
C LYS A 215 -26.44 -1.15 -1.46
N GLY A 216 -26.37 -0.26 -2.44
CA GLY A 216 -26.99 1.05 -2.39
C GLY A 216 -26.10 2.10 -1.71
N ARG A 217 -26.30 3.36 -2.10
CA ARG A 217 -25.44 4.49 -1.73
C ARG A 217 -25.30 4.75 -0.23
N GLN A 218 -26.25 4.31 0.59
CA GLN A 218 -26.23 4.51 2.05
C GLN A 218 -25.07 3.78 2.74
N VAL A 219 -24.55 2.70 2.14
CA VAL A 219 -23.41 1.93 2.66
C VAL A 219 -22.16 2.81 2.85
N LEU A 220 -22.03 3.88 2.06
CA LEU A 220 -20.89 4.81 2.14
C LEU A 220 -20.78 5.50 3.51
N ARG A 221 -21.88 5.66 4.26
CA ARG A 221 -21.85 6.26 5.61
C ARG A 221 -20.99 5.46 6.58
N GLN A 222 -20.99 4.14 6.45
CA GLN A 222 -20.20 3.24 7.31
C GLN A 222 -18.68 3.47 7.14
N TYR A 223 -18.26 3.83 5.92
CA TYR A 223 -16.84 3.92 5.55
C TYR A 223 -16.29 5.35 5.51
N ALA A 224 -17.14 6.36 5.70
CA ALA A 224 -16.75 7.76 5.67
C ALA A 224 -15.61 8.11 6.64
N PRO A 225 -15.58 7.60 7.90
CA PRO A 225 -14.45 7.85 8.80
C PRO A 225 -13.12 7.30 8.28
N ALA A 226 -13.13 6.10 7.68
CA ALA A 226 -11.94 5.46 7.15
C ALA A 226 -11.41 6.20 5.91
N LEU A 227 -12.29 6.56 4.97
CA LEU A 227 -11.87 7.34 3.79
C LEU A 227 -11.31 8.70 4.18
N LEU A 228 -11.86 9.35 5.20
CA LEU A 228 -11.33 10.61 5.71
C LEU A 228 -9.94 10.44 6.32
N LYS A 229 -9.71 9.35 7.07
CA LYS A 229 -8.39 9.03 7.65
C LYS A 229 -7.35 8.76 6.57
N GLU A 230 -7.72 8.02 5.51
CA GLU A 230 -6.84 7.82 4.36
C GLU A 230 -6.52 9.14 3.64
N TYR A 231 -7.51 10.01 3.43
CA TYR A 231 -7.27 11.34 2.87
C TYR A 231 -6.30 12.17 3.74
N GLN A 232 -6.40 12.06 5.07
CA GLN A 232 -5.46 12.72 5.99
C GLN A 232 -4.03 12.18 5.87
N TYR A 233 -3.84 10.88 5.64
CA TYR A 233 -2.53 10.30 5.31
C TYR A 233 -1.92 10.95 4.06
N TRP A 234 -2.70 11.04 2.97
CA TRP A 234 -2.21 11.65 1.73
C TRP A 234 -1.93 13.15 1.89
N MET A 235 -2.63 13.84 2.77
CA MET A 235 -2.51 15.29 2.97
C MET A 235 -1.63 15.69 4.17
N GLU A 236 -0.94 14.72 4.79
CA GLU A 236 -0.13 14.97 5.98
C GLU A 236 0.97 16.00 5.71
N GLY A 237 1.03 17.05 6.54
CA GLY A 237 1.99 18.14 6.40
C GLY A 237 1.64 19.22 5.38
N ALA A 238 0.47 19.16 4.72
CA ALA A 238 0.08 20.18 3.73
C ALA A 238 0.07 21.62 4.29
N ASN A 239 -0.25 21.79 5.57
CA ASN A 239 -0.29 23.08 6.26
C ASN A 239 1.10 23.60 6.69
N THR A 240 2.16 22.79 6.59
CA THR A 240 3.53 23.20 6.95
C THR A 240 4.35 23.62 5.73
N LEU A 241 3.79 23.48 4.51
CA LEU A 241 4.49 23.79 3.27
C LEU A 241 4.64 25.30 3.08
N THR A 242 5.81 25.70 2.59
CA THR A 242 6.13 27.09 2.23
C THR A 242 6.76 27.12 0.84
N ALA A 243 7.00 28.32 0.28
CA ALA A 243 7.75 28.41 -0.97
C ALA A 243 9.19 27.89 -0.84
N ALA A 244 9.82 28.03 0.35
CA ALA A 244 11.17 27.55 0.62
C ALA A 244 11.24 26.04 0.87
N ASN A 245 10.20 25.48 1.48
CA ASN A 245 10.04 24.04 1.71
C ASN A 245 8.75 23.56 1.03
N PRO A 246 8.77 23.38 -0.30
CA PRO A 246 7.56 23.15 -1.08
C PRO A 246 7.04 21.71 -0.97
N ALA A 247 7.79 20.77 -0.39
CA ALA A 247 7.34 19.38 -0.29
C ALA A 247 7.58 18.81 1.12
N HIS A 248 6.65 17.97 1.56
CA HIS A 248 6.74 17.18 2.78
C HIS A 248 6.02 15.87 2.55
N ARG A 249 6.71 14.73 2.73
CA ARG A 249 6.13 13.40 2.45
C ARG A 249 5.38 13.36 1.11
N ARG A 250 4.07 13.07 1.11
CA ARG A 250 3.20 12.93 -0.07
C ARG A 250 2.65 14.26 -0.61
N VAL A 251 2.91 15.40 -0.01
CA VAL A 251 2.35 16.70 -0.42
C VAL A 251 3.39 17.62 -1.06
N VAL A 252 2.96 18.35 -2.09
CA VAL A 252 3.77 19.30 -2.85
C VAL A 252 2.96 20.59 -3.05
N ARG A 253 3.55 21.72 -2.66
CA ARG A 253 3.07 23.08 -2.91
C ARG A 253 3.70 23.59 -4.20
N LEU A 254 2.86 23.90 -5.18
CA LEU A 254 3.27 24.44 -6.47
C LEU A 254 3.52 25.96 -6.38
N PRO A 255 4.15 26.57 -7.41
CA PRO A 255 4.47 28.01 -7.41
C PRO A 255 3.29 28.94 -7.10
N ASP A 256 2.10 28.65 -7.65
CA ASP A 256 0.86 29.41 -7.41
C ASP A 256 0.22 29.14 -6.03
N GLY A 257 0.85 28.31 -5.19
CA GLY A 257 0.38 27.94 -3.86
C GLY A 257 -0.67 26.83 -3.85
N SER A 258 -1.04 26.28 -5.01
CA SER A 258 -1.87 25.07 -5.06
C SER A 258 -1.12 23.86 -4.51
N ILE A 259 -1.87 22.89 -3.99
CA ILE A 259 -1.31 21.66 -3.41
C ILE A 259 -1.69 20.48 -4.29
N LEU A 260 -0.68 19.73 -4.72
CA LEU A 260 -0.81 18.41 -5.33
C LEU A 260 0.00 17.39 -4.51
N ASN A 261 -0.01 16.14 -4.95
CA ASN A 261 0.61 15.03 -4.26
C ASN A 261 1.66 14.32 -5.11
N ARG A 262 2.58 13.65 -4.42
CA ARG A 262 3.59 12.75 -4.97
C ARG A 262 3.58 11.42 -4.22
N TYR A 263 4.16 10.39 -4.82
CA TYR A 263 4.47 9.15 -4.11
C TYR A 263 5.70 9.33 -3.21
N TRP A 264 5.69 8.67 -2.05
CA TRP A 264 6.68 8.79 -0.99
C TRP A 264 6.62 7.60 -0.01
N ASP A 265 7.78 7.04 0.35
CA ASP A 265 7.91 6.08 1.46
C ASP A 265 8.56 6.77 2.67
N ASP A 266 8.10 6.45 3.88
CA ASP A 266 8.58 7.12 5.10
C ASP A 266 9.95 6.62 5.61
N LYS A 267 10.50 5.54 5.02
CA LYS A 267 11.76 4.93 5.45
C LYS A 267 12.78 4.88 4.30
N PRO A 268 13.81 5.74 4.30
CA PRO A 268 14.84 5.78 3.26
C PRO A 268 15.88 4.66 3.42
N ALA A 269 15.43 3.41 3.33
CA ALA A 269 16.22 2.19 3.47
C ALA A 269 15.83 1.17 2.38
N PRO A 270 16.69 0.18 2.05
CA PRO A 270 16.37 -0.83 1.05
C PRO A 270 15.03 -1.52 1.32
N ARG A 271 14.30 -1.88 0.27
CA ARG A 271 13.09 -2.69 0.38
C ARG A 271 13.43 -4.07 0.95
N PRO A 272 12.81 -4.51 2.06
CA PRO A 272 13.11 -5.83 2.60
C PRO A 272 12.85 -6.96 1.60
N GLU A 273 11.84 -6.83 0.74
CA GLU A 273 11.47 -7.82 -0.28
C GLU A 273 12.35 -7.81 -1.54
N ALA A 274 13.26 -6.84 -1.66
CA ALA A 274 14.19 -6.65 -2.79
C ALA A 274 15.53 -6.07 -2.31
N TYR A 275 15.98 -6.53 -1.13
CA TYR A 275 17.05 -5.89 -0.37
C TYR A 275 18.37 -5.90 -1.13
N LYS A 276 18.70 -7.05 -1.73
CA LYS A 276 19.94 -7.22 -2.49
C LYS A 276 19.95 -6.32 -3.72
N GLU A 277 18.85 -6.29 -4.46
CA GLU A 277 18.70 -5.49 -5.68
C GLU A 277 18.89 -4.00 -5.37
N ASP A 278 18.21 -3.50 -4.33
CA ASP A 278 18.27 -2.10 -3.92
C ASP A 278 19.69 -1.72 -3.47
N VAL A 279 20.33 -2.52 -2.61
CA VAL A 279 21.70 -2.27 -2.13
C VAL A 279 22.71 -2.26 -3.28
N MET A 280 22.59 -3.18 -4.23
CA MET A 280 23.53 -3.26 -5.36
C MET A 280 23.33 -2.08 -6.33
N LEU A 281 22.09 -1.66 -6.56
CA LEU A 281 21.80 -0.48 -7.36
C LEU A 281 22.34 0.81 -6.72
N ALA A 282 22.10 1.00 -5.42
CA ALA A 282 22.58 2.17 -4.69
C ALA A 282 24.11 2.25 -4.68
N LYS A 283 24.82 1.12 -4.54
CA LYS A 283 26.28 1.05 -4.68
C LYS A 283 26.77 1.49 -6.07
N GLY A 284 26.01 1.22 -7.12
CA GLY A 284 26.34 1.62 -8.49
C GLY A 284 26.04 3.09 -8.80
N ALA A 285 25.19 3.76 -8.01
CA ALA A 285 24.77 5.15 -8.23
C ALA A 285 25.70 6.16 -7.54
N SER A 286 26.97 6.25 -7.99
CA SER A 286 28.06 6.97 -7.30
C SER A 286 27.83 8.47 -7.03
N ASN A 287 26.90 9.12 -7.74
CA ASN A 287 26.62 10.56 -7.61
C ASN A 287 25.41 10.88 -6.70
N ARG A 288 24.88 9.88 -5.99
CA ARG A 288 23.70 10.02 -5.13
C ARG A 288 23.96 9.38 -3.78
N SER A 289 23.30 9.87 -2.72
CA SER A 289 23.30 9.14 -1.46
C SER A 289 22.47 7.85 -1.60
N PRO A 290 22.86 6.74 -0.96
CA PRO A 290 22.08 5.52 -0.97
C PRO A 290 20.63 5.74 -0.50
N GLU A 291 20.43 6.57 0.52
CA GLU A 291 19.13 6.93 1.08
C GLU A 291 18.20 7.57 0.04
N ASP A 292 18.73 8.45 -0.82
CA ASP A 292 17.97 9.08 -1.90
C ASP A 292 17.57 8.04 -2.96
N VAL A 293 18.47 7.12 -3.31
CA VAL A 293 18.14 6.02 -4.22
C VAL A 293 17.03 5.14 -3.63
N TYR A 294 17.19 4.67 -2.39
CA TYR A 294 16.20 3.81 -1.71
C TYR A 294 14.83 4.46 -1.62
N LEU A 295 14.79 5.74 -1.25
CA LEU A 295 13.56 6.50 -1.13
C LEU A 295 12.81 6.57 -2.47
N ASN A 296 13.51 6.81 -3.58
CA ASN A 296 12.90 6.85 -4.91
C ASN A 296 12.44 5.46 -5.39
N LEU A 297 13.20 4.39 -5.10
CA LEU A 297 12.78 3.01 -5.39
C LEU A 297 11.48 2.65 -4.66
N LYS A 298 11.39 2.99 -3.36
CA LYS A 298 10.20 2.73 -2.57
C LYS A 298 9.02 3.61 -2.95
N ALA A 299 9.26 4.86 -3.33
CA ALA A 299 8.22 5.73 -3.88
C ALA A 299 7.68 5.18 -5.22
N ALA A 300 8.53 4.60 -6.07
CA ALA A 300 8.06 3.91 -7.28
C ALA A 300 7.24 2.65 -6.93
N ALA A 301 7.61 1.90 -5.89
CA ALA A 301 6.77 0.81 -5.40
C ALA A 301 5.42 1.30 -4.83
N GLU A 302 5.37 2.46 -4.15
CA GLU A 302 4.11 3.12 -3.77
C GLU A 302 3.29 3.55 -4.99
N SER A 303 3.93 3.83 -6.12
CA SER A 303 3.21 4.20 -7.35
C SER A 303 2.50 3.01 -8.01
N GLY A 304 2.90 1.77 -7.71
CA GLY A 304 2.47 0.56 -8.45
C GLY A 304 3.17 0.37 -9.80
N TRP A 305 4.10 1.26 -10.17
CA TRP A 305 4.88 1.22 -11.42
C TRP A 305 6.37 0.98 -11.11
N ASP A 306 6.70 -0.03 -10.30
CA ASP A 306 8.06 -0.46 -9.99
C ASP A 306 8.55 -1.55 -10.97
N PHE A 307 9.39 -1.25 -11.96
CA PHE A 307 9.91 0.07 -12.35
C PHE A 307 9.53 0.45 -13.77
N SER A 308 9.67 1.74 -14.08
CA SER A 308 9.25 2.33 -15.35
C SER A 308 10.16 3.51 -15.70
N SER A 309 10.46 3.66 -17.00
CA SER A 309 11.15 4.83 -17.56
C SER A 309 10.51 6.15 -17.14
N ARG A 310 9.20 6.15 -16.89
CA ARG A 310 8.42 7.25 -16.28
C ARG A 310 9.13 7.94 -15.12
N TRP A 311 9.86 7.17 -14.31
CA TRP A 311 10.50 7.66 -13.10
C TRP A 311 11.97 8.03 -13.27
N PHE A 312 12.58 7.76 -14.42
CA PHE A 312 14.02 7.87 -14.63
C PHE A 312 14.35 9.25 -15.20
N ALA A 313 15.35 9.93 -14.66
CA ALA A 313 15.70 11.28 -15.10
C ALA A 313 16.18 11.36 -16.55
N ASP A 314 16.69 10.25 -17.08
CA ASP A 314 17.12 10.06 -18.47
C ASP A 314 16.16 9.18 -19.29
N GLY A 315 15.06 8.70 -18.70
CA GLY A 315 14.10 7.80 -19.35
C GLY A 315 14.59 6.38 -19.61
N GLU A 316 15.80 6.01 -19.19
CA GLU A 316 16.42 4.73 -19.58
C GLU A 316 16.99 3.96 -18.38
N ASN A 317 17.70 4.64 -17.48
CA ASN A 317 18.51 3.98 -16.46
C ASN A 317 17.86 4.06 -15.07
N LEU A 318 17.58 2.91 -14.46
CA LEU A 318 17.00 2.83 -13.12
C LEU A 318 17.82 3.57 -12.04
N ALA A 319 19.15 3.69 -12.21
CA ALA A 319 20.01 4.46 -11.31
C ALA A 319 19.66 5.96 -11.25
N THR A 320 18.97 6.50 -12.27
CA THR A 320 18.54 7.90 -12.35
C THR A 320 17.11 8.13 -11.81
N ILE A 321 16.53 7.13 -11.12
CA ILE A 321 15.17 7.18 -10.59
C ILE A 321 14.94 8.39 -9.66
N GLN A 322 13.91 9.20 -9.96
CA GLN A 322 13.62 10.47 -9.30
C GLN A 322 12.14 10.62 -8.92
N THR A 323 11.44 9.51 -8.65
CA THR A 323 9.99 9.45 -8.37
C THR A 323 9.50 10.49 -7.39
N THR A 324 10.25 10.77 -6.32
CA THR A 324 9.87 11.74 -5.28
C THR A 324 9.95 13.20 -5.75
N GLN A 325 10.52 13.49 -6.92
CA GLN A 325 10.54 14.83 -7.50
C GLN A 325 9.36 15.08 -8.45
N LEU A 326 8.54 14.06 -8.70
CA LEU A 326 7.44 14.13 -9.65
C LEU A 326 6.10 14.24 -8.94
N VAL A 327 5.21 15.04 -9.51
CA VAL A 327 3.79 15.13 -9.20
C VAL A 327 3.05 14.29 -10.24
N PRO A 328 2.59 13.07 -9.88
CA PRO A 328 2.03 12.13 -10.84
C PRO A 328 0.59 12.48 -11.25
N VAL A 329 0.28 12.36 -12.54
CA VAL A 329 -1.05 12.63 -13.10
C VAL A 329 -2.12 11.70 -12.50
N ASP A 330 -1.81 10.41 -12.43
CA ASP A 330 -2.70 9.36 -11.91
C ASP A 330 -3.04 9.56 -10.43
N LEU A 331 -2.04 9.75 -9.57
CA LEU A 331 -2.24 9.98 -8.13
C LEU A 331 -3.18 11.16 -7.89
N ASN A 332 -2.94 12.28 -8.55
CA ASN A 332 -3.72 13.49 -8.33
C ASN A 332 -5.13 13.40 -8.91
N ALA A 333 -5.35 12.59 -9.94
CA ALA A 333 -6.69 12.29 -10.44
C ALA A 333 -7.46 11.34 -9.49
N LEU A 334 -6.78 10.36 -8.88
CA LEU A 334 -7.37 9.50 -7.84
C LEU A 334 -7.77 10.29 -6.59
N LEU A 335 -6.91 11.21 -6.13
CA LEU A 335 -7.23 12.07 -4.98
C LEU A 335 -8.36 13.06 -5.28
N TYR A 336 -8.49 13.52 -6.52
CA TYR A 336 -9.66 14.30 -6.95
C TYR A 336 -10.96 13.48 -6.77
N HIS A 337 -10.95 12.21 -7.17
CA HIS A 337 -12.08 11.32 -6.98
C HIS A 337 -12.37 11.03 -5.50
N MET A 338 -11.32 10.87 -4.69
CA MET A 338 -11.45 10.72 -3.24
C MET A 338 -12.12 11.94 -2.61
N GLU A 339 -11.70 13.17 -2.96
CA GLU A 339 -12.30 14.42 -2.48
C GLU A 339 -13.78 14.53 -2.88
N LEU A 340 -14.14 14.16 -4.12
CA LEU A 340 -15.55 14.12 -4.54
C LEU A 340 -16.37 13.08 -3.75
N THR A 341 -15.77 11.94 -3.42
CA THR A 341 -16.42 10.88 -2.65
C THR A 341 -16.61 11.28 -1.18
N LEU A 342 -15.65 11.96 -0.58
CA LEU A 342 -15.82 12.58 0.74
C LEU A 342 -16.91 13.65 0.75
N ALA A 343 -17.00 14.47 -0.30
CA ALA A 343 -18.09 15.43 -0.43
C ALA A 343 -19.48 14.76 -0.55
N ASP A 344 -19.55 13.63 -1.25
CA ASP A 344 -20.77 12.82 -1.35
C ASP A 344 -21.18 12.27 0.02
N MET A 345 -20.26 11.59 0.71
CA MET A 345 -20.47 11.04 2.06
C MET A 345 -20.93 12.12 3.05
N ALA A 346 -20.26 13.28 3.08
CA ALA A 346 -20.68 14.40 3.91
C ALA A 346 -22.12 14.86 3.57
N GLY A 347 -22.52 14.79 2.30
CA GLY A 347 -23.90 15.05 1.89
C GLY A 347 -24.90 14.02 2.43
N LEU A 348 -24.55 12.73 2.40
CA LEU A 348 -25.37 11.67 2.97
C LEU A 348 -25.54 11.83 4.49
N GLU A 349 -24.52 12.35 5.18
CA GLU A 349 -24.55 12.60 6.62
C GLU A 349 -25.21 13.94 7.02
N GLY A 350 -25.70 14.73 6.06
CA GLY A 350 -26.26 16.06 6.34
C GLY A 350 -25.21 17.13 6.69
N LYS A 351 -23.92 16.84 6.53
CA LYS A 351 -22.79 17.74 6.84
C LYS A 351 -22.51 18.72 5.70
N GLY A 352 -23.42 19.68 5.51
CA GLY A 352 -23.40 20.62 4.38
C GLY A 352 -22.11 21.46 4.25
N GLN A 353 -21.49 21.87 5.35
CA GLN A 353 -20.22 22.61 5.33
C GLN A 353 -19.06 21.74 4.82
N GLN A 354 -18.92 20.51 5.33
CA GLN A 354 -17.89 19.57 4.92
C GLN A 354 -18.03 19.16 3.45
N LYS A 355 -19.28 18.97 2.98
CA LYS A 355 -19.56 18.75 1.55
C LYS A 355 -19.03 19.88 0.67
N ARG A 356 -19.27 21.14 1.05
CA ARG A 356 -18.78 22.31 0.29
C ARG A 356 -17.25 22.38 0.31
N LEU A 357 -16.64 22.14 1.47
CA LEU A 357 -15.19 22.13 1.63
C LEU A 357 -14.51 21.13 0.69
N PHE A 358 -14.96 19.87 0.67
CA PHE A 358 -14.35 18.86 -0.19
C PHE A 358 -14.60 19.10 -1.69
N ARG A 359 -15.75 19.69 -2.07
CA ARG A 359 -15.95 20.15 -3.46
C ARG A 359 -14.98 21.26 -3.85
N GLN A 360 -14.71 22.21 -2.95
CA GLN A 360 -13.72 23.25 -3.20
C GLN A 360 -12.31 22.66 -3.37
N LYS A 361 -11.92 21.70 -2.52
CA LYS A 361 -10.65 20.97 -2.63
C LYS A 361 -10.52 20.22 -3.96
N ALA A 362 -11.55 19.45 -4.34
CA ALA A 362 -11.61 18.76 -5.63
C ALA A 362 -11.46 19.74 -6.81
N ASN A 363 -12.17 20.87 -6.79
CA ASN A 363 -12.04 21.88 -7.86
C ASN A 363 -10.65 22.51 -7.90
N ALA A 364 -10.04 22.78 -6.75
CA ALA A 364 -8.68 23.32 -6.67
C ALA A 364 -7.65 22.33 -7.25
N ARG A 365 -7.75 21.04 -6.87
CA ARG A 365 -6.90 19.97 -7.40
C ARG A 365 -7.06 19.79 -8.89
N LYS A 366 -8.29 19.76 -9.39
CA LYS A 366 -8.58 19.70 -10.83
C LYS A 366 -7.93 20.87 -11.56
N LYS A 367 -8.07 22.09 -11.06
CA LYS A 367 -7.45 23.28 -11.66
C LYS A 367 -5.92 23.16 -11.69
N ALA A 368 -5.31 22.74 -10.58
CA ALA A 368 -3.86 22.58 -10.48
C ALA A 368 -3.34 21.48 -11.42
N LEU A 369 -3.94 20.29 -11.43
CA LEU A 369 -3.53 19.20 -12.33
C LEU A 369 -3.59 19.65 -13.80
N LEU A 370 -4.69 20.27 -14.23
CA LEU A 370 -4.83 20.75 -15.61
C LEU A 370 -3.85 21.88 -15.96
N ALA A 371 -3.37 22.65 -14.98
CA ALA A 371 -2.41 23.72 -15.21
C ALA A 371 -0.96 23.23 -15.31
N TYR A 372 -0.58 22.27 -14.47
CA TYR A 372 0.83 21.85 -14.33
C TYR A 372 1.16 20.54 -15.05
N CYS A 373 0.17 19.66 -15.26
CA CYS A 373 0.41 18.35 -15.86
C CYS A 373 -0.06 18.27 -17.34
N TRP A 374 -0.72 19.30 -17.87
CA TRP A 374 -1.04 19.37 -19.29
C TRP A 374 0.08 20.08 -20.05
N ASN A 375 0.70 19.40 -21.01
CA ASN A 375 1.65 20.04 -21.92
C ASN A 375 0.90 20.47 -23.21
N PRO A 376 0.72 21.79 -23.45
CA PRO A 376 0.00 22.27 -24.63
C PRO A 376 0.76 22.06 -25.94
N ALA A 377 2.09 21.99 -25.93
CA ALA A 377 2.90 21.76 -27.13
C ALA A 377 2.76 20.31 -27.61
N GLU A 378 2.79 19.36 -26.67
CA GLU A 378 2.64 17.92 -26.92
C GLU A 378 1.18 17.45 -27.00
N ALA A 379 0.23 18.34 -26.64
CA ALA A 379 -1.19 18.06 -26.54
C ALA A 379 -1.52 16.78 -25.73
N PHE A 380 -0.80 16.58 -24.62
CA PHE A 380 -0.92 15.38 -23.78
C PHE A 380 -0.70 15.70 -22.28
N PHE A 381 -1.06 14.74 -21.41
CA PHE A 381 -0.78 14.85 -19.98
C PHE A 381 0.53 14.14 -19.62
N PHE A 382 1.34 14.81 -18.81
CA PHE A 382 2.63 14.34 -18.30
C PHE A 382 2.72 14.60 -16.81
N ASP A 383 3.56 13.84 -16.10
CA ASP A 383 3.87 14.17 -14.72
C ASP A 383 4.65 15.48 -14.64
N TYR A 384 4.48 16.23 -13.56
CA TYR A 384 5.16 17.51 -13.35
C TYR A 384 6.36 17.34 -12.41
N ASN A 385 7.56 17.68 -12.87
CA ASN A 385 8.74 17.72 -12.02
C ASN A 385 8.79 19.07 -11.30
N PHE A 386 8.43 19.11 -10.03
CA PHE A 386 8.32 20.37 -9.27
C PHE A 386 9.68 20.98 -8.89
N VAL A 387 10.77 20.20 -9.01
CA VAL A 387 12.14 20.69 -8.82
C VAL A 387 12.63 21.40 -10.08
N LYS A 388 12.39 20.81 -11.26
CA LYS A 388 12.74 21.41 -12.57
C LYS A 388 11.75 22.50 -13.02
N GLY A 389 10.54 22.51 -12.47
CA GLY A 389 9.51 23.49 -12.81
C GLY A 389 8.77 23.21 -14.13
N SER A 390 8.91 22.01 -14.70
CA SER A 390 8.36 21.64 -16.01
C SER A 390 7.68 20.27 -15.97
N THR A 391 6.88 19.95 -16.99
CA THR A 391 6.46 18.56 -17.22
C THR A 391 7.66 17.69 -17.56
N THR A 392 7.50 16.39 -17.35
CA THR A 392 8.31 15.35 -18.00
C THR A 392 8.00 15.31 -19.50
N ASP A 393 8.80 14.54 -20.24
CA ASP A 393 8.76 14.36 -21.69
C ASP A 393 8.47 12.90 -22.09
N ILE A 394 8.23 12.02 -21.12
CA ILE A 394 7.94 10.60 -21.34
C ILE A 394 6.42 10.40 -21.38
N PRO A 395 5.82 10.11 -22.55
CA PRO A 395 4.40 9.83 -22.64
C PRO A 395 4.11 8.47 -21.99
N VAL A 396 3.15 8.45 -21.06
CA VAL A 396 2.72 7.22 -20.37
C VAL A 396 1.20 7.14 -20.27
N LEU A 397 0.67 5.91 -20.18
CA LEU A 397 -0.78 5.67 -20.11
C LEU A 397 -1.45 6.27 -18.86
N ALA A 398 -0.70 6.68 -17.84
CA ALA A 398 -1.26 7.45 -16.72
C ALA A 398 -2.00 8.73 -17.17
N ALA A 399 -1.68 9.25 -18.37
CA ALA A 399 -2.37 10.38 -19.01
C ALA A 399 -3.89 10.16 -19.24
N VAL A 400 -4.39 8.92 -19.15
CA VAL A 400 -5.83 8.63 -19.29
C VAL A 400 -6.61 8.85 -17.99
N PHE A 401 -5.95 8.95 -16.83
CA PHE A 401 -6.62 9.15 -15.54
C PHE A 401 -7.47 10.44 -15.49
N PRO A 402 -7.00 11.61 -15.98
CA PRO A 402 -7.83 12.81 -16.09
C PRO A 402 -9.06 12.64 -16.98
N LEU A 403 -9.03 11.74 -17.97
CA LEU A 403 -10.19 11.42 -18.80
C LEU A 403 -11.17 10.54 -18.01
N TYR A 404 -10.66 9.47 -17.37
CA TYR A 404 -11.45 8.56 -16.56
C TYR A 404 -12.27 9.28 -15.47
N PHE A 405 -11.70 10.31 -14.85
CA PHE A 405 -12.38 11.11 -13.81
C PHE A 405 -13.08 12.38 -14.33
N CYS A 406 -13.27 12.53 -15.64
CA CYS A 406 -13.93 13.69 -16.25
C CYS A 406 -13.29 15.05 -15.84
N MET A 407 -11.97 15.06 -15.67
CA MET A 407 -11.21 16.26 -15.36
C MET A 407 -10.90 17.04 -16.63
N ALA A 408 -10.43 16.35 -17.67
CA ALA A 408 -10.04 16.96 -18.94
C ALA A 408 -11.21 17.66 -19.65
N THR A 409 -10.91 18.73 -20.37
CA THR A 409 -11.86 19.35 -21.32
C THR A 409 -12.08 18.42 -22.52
N LYS A 410 -13.18 18.63 -23.26
CA LYS A 410 -13.45 17.85 -24.49
C LYS A 410 -12.29 17.93 -25.51
N LYS A 411 -11.66 19.10 -25.65
CA LYS A 411 -10.50 19.30 -26.53
C LYS A 411 -9.29 18.48 -26.06
N GLN A 412 -8.98 18.52 -24.76
CA GLN A 412 -7.90 17.72 -24.19
C GLN A 412 -8.16 16.22 -24.33
N ALA A 413 -9.40 15.77 -24.08
CA ALA A 413 -9.77 14.37 -24.23
C ALA A 413 -9.61 13.86 -25.67
N ALA A 414 -10.02 14.66 -26.66
CA ALA A 414 -9.84 14.33 -28.08
C ALA A 414 -8.36 14.28 -28.48
N ALA A 415 -7.55 15.20 -27.98
CA ALA A 415 -6.10 15.20 -28.21
C ALA A 415 -5.41 13.98 -27.59
N VAL A 416 -5.75 13.63 -26.34
CA VAL A 416 -5.26 12.40 -25.69
C VAL A 416 -5.67 11.18 -26.48
N ALA A 417 -6.93 11.07 -26.93
CA ALA A 417 -7.38 9.96 -27.75
C ALA A 417 -6.59 9.83 -29.07
N THR A 418 -6.28 10.96 -29.71
CA THR A 418 -5.45 11.00 -30.92
C THR A 418 -4.04 10.49 -30.63
N ARG A 419 -3.44 10.94 -29.52
CA ARG A 419 -2.10 10.50 -29.11
C ARG A 419 -2.05 9.01 -28.76
N LEU A 420 -3.06 8.50 -28.06
CA LEU A 420 -3.17 7.07 -27.75
C LEU A 420 -3.19 6.22 -29.02
N GLN A 421 -3.94 6.64 -30.04
CA GLN A 421 -4.04 5.93 -31.31
C GLN A 421 -2.75 5.99 -32.15
N ALA A 422 -1.91 7.02 -31.95
CA ALA A 422 -0.68 7.19 -32.71
C ALA A 422 0.50 6.43 -32.07
N ASP A 423 0.57 6.42 -30.74
CA ASP A 423 1.79 6.03 -30.02
C ASP A 423 1.63 4.73 -29.19
N PHE A 424 0.39 4.31 -28.87
CA PHE A 424 0.14 3.23 -27.90
C PHE A 424 -0.71 2.06 -28.42
N VAL A 425 -1.38 2.23 -29.57
CA VAL A 425 -2.25 1.23 -30.22
C VAL A 425 -1.82 1.10 -31.66
#